data_AF-A0A2V8JEP2-F1
#
_entry.id   AF-A0A2V8JEP2-F1
#
_cell.length_a   1.000
_cell.length_b   1.000
_cell.length_c   1.000
_cell.angle_alpha   90.00
_cell.angle_beta   90.00
_cell.angle_gamma   90.00
#
_symmetry.space_group_name_H-M   'P 1'
#
loop_
_entity.id
_entity.type
_entity.pdbx_description
1 polymer ?
#
loop_
_entity_poly.entity_id
_entity_poly.type
_entity_poly.pdbx_seq_one_letter_code
_entity_poly.pdbx_strand_id
1 'polypeptide(L)'
;MMRLIPSGPAAIRCALSVVVCICALAGAFSLTGQSQLRPVTEGVYSAGQAARGQEIYQAQCAECHGNAMEGTIGPPLAGDSFISNWSARPLATFVDKIQKTMPFNLPATLSRQQSIDLAAYILQTGKFPAGQAELSDAMLAQIAFPTARTSPAPAAATSASAPLPPPEGNLAEVMRAIAFPNANIIFNLQLKDPAAQPKKAPAASPFDYVEWGSTVYPGWLAVDQAAVAIAESAPLLLTPGRRCQNGRSVPVDRADWKQYVAALAEVGRIAHRASQARNYEAFGDISEKLNDACANCHKVYRDKGGSEGSGAARCQ
;
A
#
# COMPACT_ATOMS: atom_id res chain seq x y z
N MET A 1 -17.26 69.82 68.37
CA MET A 1 -17.35 68.35 68.56
C MET A 1 -17.99 67.81 67.29
N MET A 2 -17.31 67.03 66.44
CA MET A 2 -17.10 65.60 66.60
C MET A 2 -16.00 65.17 65.62
N ARG A 3 -15.02 64.39 66.08
CA ARG A 3 -13.85 63.94 65.32
C ARG A 3 -14.16 62.67 64.52
N LEU A 4 -13.67 62.62 63.29
CA LEU A 4 -13.48 61.40 62.48
C LEU A 4 -12.38 60.52 63.11
N ILE A 5 -12.60 59.19 63.08
CA ILE A 5 -11.61 58.16 63.43
C ILE A 5 -11.42 57.26 62.20
N PRO A 6 -10.16 56.89 61.82
CA PRO A 6 -9.85 56.15 60.60
C PRO A 6 -9.84 54.63 60.80
N SER A 7 -10.08 53.90 59.71
CA SER A 7 -10.17 52.44 59.62
C SER A 7 -8.79 51.78 59.58
N GLY A 8 -8.56 50.79 60.46
CA GLY A 8 -7.31 50.03 60.56
C GLY A 8 -7.24 48.78 59.65
N PRO A 9 -6.03 48.27 59.35
CA PRO A 9 -5.74 47.31 58.28
C PRO A 9 -5.98 45.83 58.64
N ALA A 10 -6.76 45.53 59.68
CA ALA A 10 -6.98 44.17 60.16
C ALA A 10 -8.12 43.42 59.45
N ALA A 11 -9.09 44.14 58.87
CA ALA A 11 -10.28 43.53 58.27
C ALA A 11 -10.02 42.86 56.90
N ILE A 12 -8.93 43.20 56.20
CA ILE A 12 -8.64 42.71 54.84
C ILE A 12 -7.94 41.33 54.87
N ARG A 13 -7.33 40.93 56.00
CA ARG A 13 -6.58 39.66 56.09
C ARG A 13 -7.45 38.43 56.39
N CYS A 14 -8.68 38.60 56.88
CA CYS A 14 -9.59 37.49 57.16
C CYS A 14 -10.35 36.98 55.93
N ALA A 15 -10.60 37.85 54.93
CA ALA A 15 -11.37 37.48 53.74
C ALA A 15 -10.58 36.59 52.74
N LEU A 16 -9.24 36.64 52.78
CA LEU A 16 -8.39 35.86 51.86
C LEU A 16 -8.14 34.40 52.31
N SER A 17 -8.35 34.06 53.58
CA SER A 17 -8.05 32.70 54.07
C SER A 17 -9.22 31.71 53.88
N VAL A 18 -10.46 32.20 53.74
CA VAL A 18 -11.64 31.33 53.52
C VAL A 18 -11.81 30.95 52.04
N VAL A 19 -11.41 31.82 51.12
CA VAL A 19 -11.49 31.55 49.67
C VAL A 19 -10.46 30.50 49.22
N VAL A 20 -9.29 30.44 49.88
CA VAL A 20 -8.23 29.47 49.52
C VAL A 20 -8.58 28.04 49.94
N CYS A 21 -9.36 27.83 51.01
CA CYS A 21 -9.78 26.47 51.42
C CYS A 21 -10.94 25.90 50.59
N ILE A 22 -11.81 26.72 49.99
CA ILE A 22 -12.90 26.22 49.14
C ILE A 22 -12.37 25.83 47.74
N CYS A 23 -11.33 26.52 47.25
CA CYS A 23 -10.67 26.15 45.99
C CYS A 23 -9.76 24.91 46.11
N ALA A 24 -9.33 24.54 47.33
CA ALA A 24 -8.48 23.36 47.55
C ALA A 24 -9.24 22.03 47.60
N LEU A 25 -10.57 22.04 47.84
CA LEU A 25 -11.42 20.83 47.89
C LEU A 25 -12.17 20.55 46.59
N ALA A 26 -12.26 21.53 45.68
CA ALA A 26 -12.87 21.34 44.35
C ALA A 26 -11.88 20.81 43.28
N GLY A 27 -10.59 20.68 43.60
CA GLY A 27 -9.54 20.24 42.67
C GLY A 27 -9.30 18.72 42.60
N ALA A 28 -10.04 17.91 43.36
CA ALA A 28 -9.75 16.47 43.54
C ALA A 28 -10.64 15.51 42.74
N PHE A 29 -11.49 15.99 41.81
CA PHE A 29 -12.43 15.14 41.06
C PHE A 29 -12.47 15.45 39.56
N SER A 30 -11.33 15.39 38.86
CA SER A 30 -11.30 15.39 37.38
C SER A 30 -10.25 14.43 36.78
N LEU A 31 -9.94 13.32 37.46
CA LEU A 31 -9.05 12.27 36.97
C LEU A 31 -9.78 10.94 36.79
N THR A 32 -10.87 10.91 36.01
CA THR A 32 -11.43 9.65 35.51
C THR A 32 -12.06 9.86 34.13
N GLY A 33 -11.47 9.26 33.10
CA GLY A 33 -12.12 9.19 31.79
C GLY A 33 -11.23 9.22 30.55
N GLN A 34 -9.93 8.96 30.62
CA GLN A 34 -9.30 8.38 29.42
C GLN A 34 -9.84 6.96 29.30
N SER A 35 -10.87 6.77 28.47
CA SER A 35 -11.37 5.45 28.08
C SER A 35 -10.22 4.72 27.38
N GLN A 36 -9.40 4.02 28.15
CA GLN A 36 -8.35 3.19 27.60
C GLN A 36 -9.03 2.02 26.90
N LEU A 37 -8.74 1.87 25.60
CA LEU A 37 -9.26 0.76 24.81
C LEU A 37 -8.82 -0.56 25.45
N ARG A 38 -9.78 -1.43 25.74
CA ARG A 38 -9.52 -2.77 26.27
C ARG A 38 -8.84 -3.62 25.18
N PRO A 39 -7.71 -4.28 25.45
CA PRO A 39 -7.04 -5.07 24.44
C PRO A 39 -7.80 -6.37 24.17
N VAL A 40 -7.77 -6.84 22.91
CA VAL A 40 -8.32 -8.15 22.52
C VAL A 40 -7.72 -9.34 23.30
N THR A 41 -6.58 -9.15 23.97
CA THR A 41 -5.93 -10.13 24.84
C THR A 41 -6.69 -10.40 26.14
N GLU A 42 -7.72 -9.63 26.48
CA GLU A 42 -8.54 -9.83 27.69
C GLU A 42 -9.67 -10.85 27.53
N GLY A 43 -9.77 -11.56 26.40
CA GLY A 43 -10.86 -12.50 26.18
C GLY A 43 -12.16 -11.77 25.85
N VAL A 44 -12.21 -11.15 24.66
CA VAL A 44 -13.30 -10.24 24.28
C VAL A 44 -14.44 -10.89 23.50
N TYR A 45 -14.31 -12.17 23.16
CA TYR A 45 -15.28 -12.92 22.35
C TYR A 45 -15.57 -14.29 22.97
N SER A 46 -16.74 -14.87 22.69
CA SER A 46 -17.09 -16.21 23.20
C SER A 46 -16.67 -17.32 22.24
N ALA A 47 -16.44 -18.54 22.76
CA ALA A 47 -16.19 -19.70 21.91
C ALA A 47 -17.35 -20.00 20.94
N GLY A 48 -18.60 -19.75 21.38
CA GLY A 48 -19.78 -19.89 20.54
C GLY A 48 -19.81 -18.92 19.35
N GLN A 49 -19.38 -17.67 19.56
CA GLN A 49 -19.23 -16.69 18.47
C GLN A 49 -18.16 -17.11 17.47
N ALA A 50 -17.01 -17.54 17.96
CA ALA A 50 -15.93 -17.99 17.09
C ALA A 50 -16.35 -19.22 16.26
N ALA A 51 -17.12 -20.15 16.84
CA ALA A 51 -17.66 -21.29 16.10
C ALA A 51 -18.60 -20.88 14.96
N ARG A 52 -19.52 -19.93 15.20
CA ARG A 52 -20.38 -19.39 14.13
C ARG A 52 -19.56 -18.67 13.05
N GLY A 53 -18.55 -17.91 13.45
CA GLY A 53 -17.62 -17.26 12.54
C GLY A 53 -16.83 -18.25 11.69
N GLN A 54 -16.45 -19.40 12.26
CA GLN A 54 -15.73 -20.46 11.56
C GLN A 54 -16.54 -21.03 10.39
N GLU A 55 -17.84 -21.28 10.60
CA GLU A 55 -18.73 -21.80 9.56
C GLU A 55 -18.81 -20.83 8.37
N ILE A 56 -18.97 -19.54 8.66
CA ILE A 56 -19.00 -18.48 7.64
C ILE A 56 -17.65 -18.40 6.92
N TYR A 57 -16.55 -18.44 7.68
CA TYR A 57 -15.20 -18.34 7.12
C TYR A 57 -14.89 -19.47 6.12
N GLN A 58 -15.24 -20.71 6.48
CA GLN A 58 -15.02 -21.85 5.59
C GLN A 58 -15.86 -21.75 4.31
N ALA A 59 -17.09 -21.23 4.41
CA ALA A 59 -17.97 -21.09 3.26
C ALA A 59 -17.60 -19.92 2.33
N GLN A 60 -17.02 -18.84 2.86
CA GLN A 60 -16.95 -17.56 2.13
C GLN A 60 -15.59 -16.86 2.13
N CYS A 61 -14.61 -17.32 2.91
CA CYS A 61 -13.34 -16.60 3.11
C CYS A 61 -12.10 -17.45 2.79
N ALA A 62 -12.16 -18.76 3.07
CA ALA A 62 -10.99 -19.64 3.03
C ALA A 62 -10.33 -19.75 1.64
N GLU A 63 -11.08 -19.65 0.55
CA GLU A 63 -10.54 -19.72 -0.81
C GLU A 63 -9.47 -18.65 -1.08
N CYS A 64 -9.68 -17.43 -0.56
CA CYS A 64 -8.75 -16.31 -0.75
C CYS A 64 -7.80 -16.12 0.45
N HIS A 65 -8.27 -16.35 1.67
CA HIS A 65 -7.49 -16.07 2.89
C HIS A 65 -6.76 -17.29 3.47
N GLY A 66 -6.95 -18.47 2.86
CA GLY A 66 -6.33 -19.73 3.31
C GLY A 66 -7.10 -20.39 4.45
N ASN A 67 -6.96 -21.71 4.57
CA ASN A 67 -7.63 -22.49 5.62
C ASN A 67 -7.07 -22.20 7.02
N ALA A 68 -5.79 -21.86 7.09
CA ALA A 68 -5.09 -21.48 8.32
C ALA A 68 -4.91 -19.95 8.45
N MET A 69 -5.64 -19.15 7.66
CA MET A 69 -5.52 -17.68 7.58
C MET A 69 -4.13 -17.19 7.14
N GLU A 70 -3.40 -18.05 6.44
CA GLU A 70 -2.04 -17.80 5.93
C GLU A 70 -2.00 -16.83 4.74
N GLY A 71 -3.16 -16.57 4.12
CA GLY A 71 -3.27 -15.77 2.90
C GLY A 71 -2.83 -16.54 1.65
N THR A 72 -3.64 -16.46 0.60
CA THR A 72 -3.30 -17.02 -0.72
C THR A 72 -3.44 -15.92 -1.76
N ILE A 73 -4.67 -15.67 -2.20
CA ILE A 73 -5.05 -14.58 -3.11
C ILE A 73 -5.29 -13.30 -2.32
N GLY A 74 -5.93 -13.42 -1.16
CA GLY A 74 -6.13 -12.37 -0.17
C GLY A 74 -5.01 -12.35 0.88
N PRO A 75 -4.84 -11.24 1.62
CA PRO A 75 -3.80 -11.12 2.63
C PRO A 75 -4.02 -12.11 3.80
N PRO A 76 -2.95 -12.46 4.55
CA PRO A 76 -3.07 -13.22 5.79
C PRO A 76 -3.96 -12.50 6.80
N LEU A 77 -4.74 -13.27 7.56
CA LEU A 77 -5.64 -12.79 8.61
C LEU A 77 -5.17 -13.17 10.02
N ALA A 78 -3.99 -13.78 10.13
CA ALA A 78 -3.32 -14.08 11.39
C ALA A 78 -1.80 -13.78 11.29
N GLY A 79 -1.11 -13.80 12.42
CA GLY A 79 0.34 -13.60 12.49
C GLY A 79 0.80 -12.13 12.46
N ASP A 80 2.11 -11.93 12.36
CA ASP A 80 2.75 -10.62 12.58
C ASP A 80 2.39 -9.58 11.52
N SER A 81 2.18 -10.00 10.26
CA SER A 81 1.73 -9.12 9.17
C SER A 81 0.33 -8.58 9.43
N PHE A 82 -0.58 -9.44 9.90
CA PHE A 82 -1.93 -9.05 10.30
C PHE A 82 -1.88 -8.06 11.48
N ILE A 83 -1.14 -8.39 12.54
CA ILE A 83 -1.02 -7.52 13.72
C ILE A 83 -0.40 -6.17 13.36
N SER A 84 0.58 -6.13 12.46
CA SER A 84 1.19 -4.87 12.01
C SER A 84 0.18 -3.95 11.30
N ASN A 85 -0.71 -4.51 10.47
CA ASN A 85 -1.75 -3.75 9.77
C ASN A 85 -2.86 -3.23 10.69
N TRP A 86 -3.16 -3.98 11.77
CA TRP A 86 -4.23 -3.67 12.71
C TRP A 86 -3.75 -3.07 14.04
N SER A 87 -2.44 -2.89 14.21
CA SER A 87 -1.80 -2.42 15.44
C SER A 87 -2.47 -1.17 16.02
N ALA A 88 -2.85 -1.26 17.30
CA ALA A 88 -3.49 -0.17 18.06
C ALA A 88 -4.80 0.38 17.44
N ARG A 89 -5.44 -0.34 16.51
CA ARG A 89 -6.71 0.07 15.91
C ARG A 89 -7.89 -0.52 16.67
N PRO A 90 -9.03 0.20 16.76
CA PRO A 90 -10.26 -0.34 17.32
C PRO A 90 -10.77 -1.55 16.53
N LEU A 91 -11.36 -2.53 17.22
CA LEU A 91 -11.96 -3.72 16.62
C LEU A 91 -13.16 -3.35 15.73
N ALA A 92 -13.84 -2.23 16.04
CA ALA A 92 -14.87 -1.65 15.17
C ALA A 92 -14.37 -1.41 13.74
N THR A 93 -13.14 -0.90 13.58
CA THR A 93 -12.55 -0.66 12.25
C THR A 93 -12.34 -1.96 11.47
N PHE A 94 -12.03 -3.04 12.17
CA PHE A 94 -11.86 -4.36 11.58
C PHE A 94 -13.19 -4.98 11.14
N VAL A 95 -14.20 -4.93 12.01
CA VAL A 95 -15.57 -5.40 11.68
C VAL A 95 -16.14 -4.60 10.52
N ASP A 96 -15.96 -3.27 10.50
CA ASP A 96 -16.35 -2.41 9.39
C ASP A 96 -15.69 -2.83 8.07
N LYS A 97 -14.40 -3.18 8.11
CA LYS A 97 -13.66 -3.63 6.92
C LYS A 97 -14.24 -4.93 6.38
N ILE A 98 -14.50 -5.91 7.25
CA ILE A 98 -15.14 -7.17 6.87
C ILE A 98 -16.50 -6.88 6.24
N GLN A 99 -17.36 -6.17 6.95
CA GLN A 99 -18.73 -5.90 6.51
C GLN A 99 -18.80 -5.16 5.17
N LYS A 100 -17.98 -4.12 5.00
CA LYS A 100 -18.09 -3.22 3.83
C LYS A 100 -17.39 -3.76 2.59
N THR A 101 -16.39 -4.62 2.74
CA THR A 101 -15.50 -4.99 1.62
C THR A 101 -15.43 -6.48 1.35
N MET A 102 -15.98 -7.33 2.22
CA MET A 102 -15.96 -8.78 2.08
C MET A 102 -17.37 -9.38 1.94
N PRO A 103 -17.50 -10.53 1.26
CA PRO A 103 -16.50 -11.16 0.38
C PRO A 103 -16.15 -10.27 -0.83
N PHE A 104 -14.93 -10.36 -1.36
CA PHE A 104 -14.44 -9.45 -2.41
C PHE A 104 -15.30 -9.46 -3.69
N ASN A 105 -15.81 -10.63 -4.07
CA ASN A 105 -16.71 -10.81 -5.22
C ASN A 105 -18.16 -10.36 -4.94
N LEU A 106 -18.55 -10.23 -3.67
CA LEU A 106 -19.90 -9.90 -3.22
C LEU A 106 -19.85 -8.95 -2.00
N PRO A 107 -19.30 -7.74 -2.14
CA PRO A 107 -19.09 -6.84 -1.01
C PRO A 107 -20.42 -6.40 -0.39
N ALA A 108 -20.40 -6.08 0.91
CA ALA A 108 -21.55 -5.59 1.65
C ALA A 108 -22.75 -6.57 1.77
N THR A 109 -22.50 -7.88 1.61
CA THR A 109 -23.52 -8.92 1.78
C THR A 109 -23.57 -9.53 3.18
N LEU A 110 -22.47 -9.42 3.95
CA LEU A 110 -22.42 -9.86 5.33
C LEU A 110 -23.20 -8.91 6.24
N SER A 111 -24.08 -9.47 7.07
CA SER A 111 -24.70 -8.71 8.16
C SER A 111 -23.66 -8.24 9.18
N ARG A 112 -24.04 -7.25 9.99
CA ARG A 112 -23.19 -6.77 11.08
C ARG A 112 -22.80 -7.88 12.04
N GLN A 113 -23.77 -8.72 12.43
CA GLN A 113 -23.54 -9.83 13.35
C GLN A 113 -22.62 -10.90 12.75
N GLN A 114 -22.81 -11.25 11.48
CA GLN A 114 -21.90 -12.19 10.79
C GLN A 114 -20.46 -11.66 10.74
N SER A 115 -20.30 -10.35 10.55
CA SER A 115 -18.97 -9.72 10.55
C SER A 115 -18.32 -9.73 11.95
N ILE A 116 -19.12 -9.61 13.01
CA ILE A 116 -18.66 -9.74 14.40
C ILE A 116 -18.26 -11.19 14.71
N ASP A 117 -19.09 -12.15 14.32
CA ASP A 117 -18.80 -13.59 14.50
C ASP A 117 -17.51 -13.99 13.74
N LEU A 118 -17.33 -13.50 12.51
CA LEU A 118 -16.09 -13.65 11.74
C LEU A 118 -14.88 -13.04 12.47
N ALA A 119 -15.03 -11.84 13.02
CA ALA A 119 -13.95 -11.22 13.78
C ALA A 119 -13.58 -12.04 15.02
N ALA A 120 -14.56 -12.63 15.72
CA ALA A 120 -14.31 -13.54 16.84
C ALA A 120 -13.52 -14.79 16.41
N TYR A 121 -13.86 -15.39 15.26
CA TYR A 121 -13.12 -16.54 14.73
C TYR A 121 -11.68 -16.19 14.34
N ILE A 122 -11.47 -15.01 13.74
CA ILE A 122 -10.13 -14.53 13.38
C ILE A 122 -9.30 -14.26 14.64
N LEU A 123 -9.90 -13.69 15.69
CA LEU A 123 -9.23 -13.53 16.98
C LEU A 123 -8.84 -14.88 17.60
N GLN A 124 -9.73 -15.88 17.53
CA GLN A 124 -9.44 -17.24 17.99
C GLN A 124 -8.27 -17.87 17.25
N THR A 125 -8.28 -17.80 15.92
CA THR A 125 -7.20 -18.34 15.08
C THR A 125 -5.88 -17.59 15.31
N GLY A 126 -5.97 -16.29 15.56
CA GLY A 126 -4.86 -15.43 16.02
C GLY A 126 -4.36 -15.71 17.44
N LYS A 127 -4.90 -16.74 18.12
CA LYS A 127 -4.55 -17.17 19.48
C LYS A 127 -4.85 -16.15 20.57
N PHE A 128 -5.76 -15.21 20.31
CA PHE A 128 -6.32 -14.38 21.39
C PHE A 128 -7.25 -15.23 22.24
N PRO A 129 -7.20 -15.12 23.59
CA PRO A 129 -8.02 -15.93 24.46
C PRO A 129 -9.51 -15.65 24.22
N ALA A 130 -10.35 -16.64 24.46
CA ALA A 130 -11.79 -16.45 24.53
C ALA A 130 -12.20 -15.96 25.93
N GLY A 131 -13.27 -15.18 25.99
CA GLY A 131 -13.96 -14.78 27.21
C GLY A 131 -15.28 -15.52 27.40
N GLN A 132 -16.00 -15.13 28.46
CA GLN A 132 -17.30 -15.71 28.80
C GLN A 132 -18.47 -14.98 28.11
N ALA A 133 -18.29 -13.71 27.76
CA ALA A 133 -19.33 -12.88 27.15
C ALA A 133 -19.18 -12.84 25.62
N GLU A 134 -20.31 -12.70 24.93
CA GLU A 134 -20.33 -12.42 23.50
C GLU A 134 -19.85 -10.98 23.21
N LEU A 135 -19.00 -10.83 22.20
CA LEU A 135 -18.61 -9.57 21.59
C LEU A 135 -19.86 -8.92 20.97
N SER A 136 -20.27 -7.77 21.50
CA SER A 136 -21.41 -7.02 20.97
C SER A 136 -20.94 -5.80 20.16
N ASP A 137 -21.79 -5.33 19.25
CA ASP A 137 -21.51 -4.15 18.42
C ASP A 137 -21.15 -2.91 19.26
N ALA A 138 -21.85 -2.71 20.39
CA ALA A 138 -21.64 -1.59 21.31
C ALA A 138 -20.23 -1.56 21.94
N MET A 139 -19.57 -2.72 22.03
CA MET A 139 -18.24 -2.84 22.66
C MET A 139 -17.09 -2.65 21.66
N LEU A 140 -17.36 -2.77 20.35
CA LEU A 140 -16.31 -2.82 19.32
C LEU A 140 -15.41 -1.58 19.31
N ALA A 141 -15.98 -0.40 19.55
CA ALA A 141 -15.24 0.86 19.56
C ALA A 141 -14.32 0.99 20.79
N GLN A 142 -14.56 0.19 21.84
CA GLN A 142 -13.82 0.21 23.10
C GLN A 142 -12.76 -0.89 23.18
N ILE A 143 -12.66 -1.74 22.15
CA ILE A 143 -11.71 -2.85 22.09
C ILE A 143 -10.67 -2.56 21.01
N ALA A 144 -9.39 -2.84 21.27
CA ALA A 144 -8.32 -2.62 20.29
C ALA A 144 -7.40 -3.83 20.12
N PHE A 145 -6.82 -3.94 18.93
CA PHE A 145 -5.70 -4.85 18.68
C PHE A 145 -4.46 -4.39 19.48
N PRO A 146 -3.59 -5.34 19.90
CA PRO A 146 -2.37 -4.98 20.59
C PRO A 146 -1.52 -4.06 19.70
N THR A 147 -0.73 -3.20 20.34
CA THR A 147 0.34 -2.54 19.61
C THR A 147 1.31 -3.63 19.17
N ALA A 148 1.66 -3.67 17.88
CA ALA A 148 2.68 -4.57 17.39
C ALA A 148 3.90 -4.39 18.29
N ARG A 149 4.37 -5.48 18.92
CA ARG A 149 5.60 -5.42 19.70
C ARG A 149 6.67 -4.92 18.73
N THR A 150 7.15 -3.71 18.97
CA THR A 150 8.49 -3.36 18.52
C THR A 150 9.39 -4.38 19.19
N SER A 151 9.75 -5.44 18.47
CA SER A 151 11.01 -6.12 18.76
C SER A 151 12.02 -4.99 18.97
N PRO A 152 12.76 -4.95 20.10
CA PRO A 152 13.83 -3.99 20.24
C PRO A 152 14.61 -4.07 18.93
N ALA A 153 14.66 -2.96 18.21
CA ALA A 153 15.36 -2.89 16.95
C ALA A 153 16.71 -3.57 17.20
N PRO A 154 17.09 -4.61 16.44
CA PRO A 154 18.36 -5.27 16.67
C PRO A 154 19.39 -4.17 16.75
N ALA A 155 20.05 -4.05 17.92
CA ALA A 155 20.92 -2.94 18.28
C ALA A 155 21.77 -2.62 17.07
N ALA A 156 21.48 -1.49 16.41
CA ALA A 156 21.85 -1.15 15.04
C ALA A 156 22.93 -2.10 14.52
N ALA A 157 22.52 -3.29 14.07
CA ALA A 157 23.40 -4.08 13.24
C ALA A 157 23.60 -3.12 12.08
N THR A 158 24.83 -2.62 11.92
CA THR A 158 25.27 -2.01 10.68
C THR A 158 24.69 -2.90 9.60
N SER A 159 23.61 -2.44 8.98
CA SER A 159 22.95 -3.14 7.91
C SER A 159 23.92 -3.00 6.76
N ALA A 160 24.93 -3.86 6.74
CA ALA A 160 25.40 -4.39 5.49
C ALA A 160 24.11 -4.91 4.85
N SER A 161 23.57 -4.14 3.91
CA SER A 161 22.46 -4.57 3.08
C SER A 161 22.77 -6.01 2.69
N ALA A 162 21.92 -6.94 3.12
CA ALA A 162 21.98 -8.29 2.57
C ALA A 162 22.04 -8.12 1.05
N PRO A 163 22.98 -8.79 0.35
CA PRO A 163 23.10 -8.64 -1.09
C PRO A 163 21.74 -8.86 -1.72
N LEU A 164 21.30 -7.92 -2.56
CA LEU A 164 20.07 -8.12 -3.33
C LEU A 164 20.19 -9.46 -4.07
N PRO A 165 19.10 -10.24 -4.17
CA PRO A 165 19.11 -11.45 -4.97
C PRO A 165 19.58 -11.12 -6.40
N PRO A 166 20.28 -12.04 -7.07
CA PRO A 166 20.73 -11.81 -8.42
C PRO A 166 19.53 -11.53 -9.34
N PRO A 167 19.73 -10.77 -10.43
CA PRO A 167 18.66 -10.52 -11.38
C PRO A 167 18.13 -11.84 -11.98
N GLU A 168 16.80 -12.03 -11.93
CA GLU A 168 16.14 -13.23 -12.45
C GLU A 168 16.27 -13.35 -13.97
N GLY A 169 15.84 -12.32 -14.70
CA GLY A 169 15.85 -12.31 -16.17
C GLY A 169 17.05 -11.57 -16.78
N ASN A 170 17.34 -11.88 -18.04
CA ASN A 170 18.29 -11.13 -18.85
C ASN A 170 17.72 -9.77 -19.29
N LEU A 171 18.58 -8.91 -19.85
CA LEU A 171 18.20 -7.57 -20.31
C LEU A 171 17.05 -7.59 -21.34
N ALA A 172 17.07 -8.52 -22.30
CA ALA A 172 16.06 -8.60 -23.34
C ALA A 172 14.68 -9.01 -22.78
N GLU A 173 14.65 -9.81 -21.72
CA GLU A 173 13.41 -10.15 -21.00
C GLU A 173 12.84 -8.93 -20.28
N VAL A 174 13.65 -8.17 -19.56
CA VAL A 174 13.21 -6.91 -18.92
C VAL A 174 12.69 -5.90 -19.95
N MET A 175 13.40 -5.74 -21.07
CA MET A 175 12.98 -4.84 -22.14
C MET A 175 11.68 -5.27 -22.79
N ARG A 176 11.48 -6.58 -23.04
CA ARG A 176 10.23 -7.11 -23.61
C ARG A 176 9.06 -7.09 -22.63
N ALA A 177 9.32 -7.27 -21.34
CA ALA A 177 8.28 -7.28 -20.31
C ALA A 177 7.81 -5.87 -19.94
N ILE A 178 8.72 -4.88 -19.95
CA ILE A 178 8.44 -3.54 -19.44
C ILE A 178 8.51 -2.50 -20.56
N ALA A 179 9.69 -2.27 -21.13
CA ALA A 179 9.88 -1.12 -22.02
C ALA A 179 9.05 -1.24 -23.32
N PHE A 180 9.05 -2.40 -23.96
CA PHE A 180 8.40 -2.61 -25.25
C PHE A 180 6.87 -2.40 -25.23
N PRO A 181 6.08 -3.11 -24.39
CA PRO A 181 4.62 -2.93 -24.39
C PRO A 181 4.21 -1.51 -23.96
N ASN A 182 4.91 -0.94 -22.98
CA ASN A 182 4.57 0.38 -22.45
C ASN A 182 4.95 1.51 -23.42
N ALA A 183 6.09 1.39 -24.14
CA ALA A 183 6.43 2.33 -25.20
C ALA A 183 5.41 2.28 -26.35
N ASN A 184 4.93 1.09 -26.72
CA ASN A 184 3.91 0.96 -27.77
C ASN A 184 2.58 1.63 -27.40
N ILE A 185 2.20 1.62 -26.12
CA ILE A 185 1.04 2.38 -25.64
C ILE A 185 1.25 3.88 -25.87
N ILE A 186 2.43 4.41 -25.54
CA ILE A 186 2.78 5.82 -25.73
C ILE A 186 2.83 6.18 -27.23
N PHE A 187 3.49 5.39 -28.07
CA PHE A 187 3.54 5.63 -29.52
C PHE A 187 2.16 5.57 -30.19
N ASN A 188 1.24 4.75 -29.67
CA ASN A 188 -0.11 4.67 -30.21
C ASN A 188 -0.89 6.00 -30.07
N LEU A 189 -0.46 6.92 -29.21
CA LEU A 189 -1.07 8.26 -29.12
C LEU A 189 -0.76 9.14 -30.34
N GLN A 190 0.18 8.75 -31.21
CA GLN A 190 0.33 9.41 -32.51
C GLN A 190 -0.81 9.07 -33.48
N LEU A 191 -1.58 8.01 -33.17
CA LEU A 191 -2.63 7.48 -34.05
C LEU A 191 -4.03 7.61 -33.44
N LYS A 192 -4.15 7.50 -32.12
CA LYS A 192 -5.42 7.39 -31.42
C LYS A 192 -5.46 8.25 -30.16
N ASP A 193 -6.46 9.12 -30.10
CA ASP A 193 -6.79 9.85 -28.87
C ASP A 193 -7.28 8.87 -27.78
N PRO A 194 -6.61 8.79 -26.62
CA PRO A 194 -7.02 7.93 -25.51
C PRO A 194 -8.37 8.32 -24.90
N ALA A 195 -8.83 9.57 -25.07
CA ALA A 195 -10.16 10.01 -24.63
C ALA A 195 -11.29 9.51 -25.54
N ALA A 196 -10.98 9.24 -26.81
CA ALA A 196 -11.96 8.79 -27.81
C ALA A 196 -12.10 7.25 -27.88
N GLN A 197 -11.40 6.50 -27.03
CA GLN A 197 -11.44 5.04 -27.11
C GLN A 197 -12.73 4.47 -26.51
N PRO A 198 -13.48 3.64 -27.28
CA PRO A 198 -14.66 2.99 -26.75
C PRO A 198 -14.26 1.99 -25.64
N LYS A 199 -15.11 1.87 -24.63
CA LYS A 199 -14.95 0.83 -23.60
C LYS A 199 -15.03 -0.53 -24.28
N LYS A 200 -13.99 -1.36 -24.11
CA LYS A 200 -14.01 -2.74 -24.58
C LYS A 200 -15.03 -3.55 -23.77
N ALA A 201 -15.69 -4.49 -24.42
CA ALA A 201 -16.60 -5.41 -23.74
C ALA A 201 -15.81 -6.28 -22.73
N PRO A 202 -16.42 -6.68 -21.61
CA PRO A 202 -15.81 -7.66 -20.70
C PRO A 202 -15.50 -8.98 -21.44
N ALA A 203 -14.49 -9.71 -20.98
CA ALA A 203 -14.16 -11.03 -21.53
C ALA A 203 -15.40 -11.96 -21.52
N ALA A 204 -15.64 -12.62 -22.65
CA ALA A 204 -16.72 -13.57 -22.81
C ALA A 204 -16.31 -14.96 -22.27
N SER A 205 -17.29 -15.87 -22.12
CA SER A 205 -17.01 -17.26 -21.72
C SER A 205 -16.51 -18.08 -22.93
N PRO A 206 -15.49 -18.95 -22.77
CA PRO A 206 -14.73 -19.20 -21.54
C PRO A 206 -13.83 -18.01 -21.17
N PHE A 207 -13.77 -17.69 -19.88
CA PHE A 207 -13.09 -16.49 -19.37
C PHE A 207 -11.57 -16.55 -19.60
N ASP A 208 -11.04 -15.59 -20.34
CA ASP A 208 -9.61 -15.40 -20.59
C ASP A 208 -9.08 -14.20 -19.77
N TYR A 209 -8.17 -14.49 -18.82
CA TYR A 209 -7.55 -13.47 -17.97
C TYR A 209 -6.66 -12.47 -18.74
N VAL A 210 -6.05 -12.89 -19.84
CA VAL A 210 -5.20 -12.03 -20.69
C VAL A 210 -6.09 -11.09 -21.49
N GLU A 211 -7.16 -11.62 -22.09
CA GLU A 211 -8.14 -10.80 -22.82
C GLU A 211 -8.80 -9.79 -21.88
N TRP A 212 -9.33 -10.26 -20.75
CA TRP A 212 -9.94 -9.42 -19.71
C TRP A 212 -8.97 -8.34 -19.24
N GLY A 213 -7.73 -8.70 -18.88
CA GLY A 213 -6.71 -7.77 -18.39
C GLY A 213 -6.47 -6.60 -19.36
N SER A 214 -6.52 -6.86 -20.68
CA SER A 214 -6.36 -5.83 -21.73
C SER A 214 -7.52 -4.81 -21.80
N THR A 215 -8.61 -5.05 -21.06
CA THR A 215 -9.80 -4.20 -20.99
C THR A 215 -9.90 -3.40 -19.69
N VAL A 216 -9.18 -3.80 -18.63
CA VAL A 216 -9.33 -3.24 -17.27
C VAL A 216 -8.86 -1.79 -17.19
N TYR A 217 -7.82 -1.43 -17.92
CA TYR A 217 -7.19 -0.11 -17.87
C TYR A 217 -7.31 0.61 -19.24
N PRO A 218 -8.46 1.19 -19.60
CA PRO A 218 -8.65 1.82 -20.90
C PRO A 218 -8.17 3.28 -20.94
N GLY A 219 -7.95 3.79 -22.15
CA GLY A 219 -7.74 5.21 -22.42
C GLY A 219 -6.55 5.79 -21.64
N TRP A 220 -6.76 6.95 -21.00
CA TRP A 220 -5.71 7.64 -20.25
C TRP A 220 -5.09 6.82 -19.12
N LEU A 221 -5.83 5.87 -18.53
CA LEU A 221 -5.28 5.05 -17.45
C LEU A 221 -4.16 4.12 -17.94
N ALA A 222 -4.29 3.55 -19.15
CA ALA A 222 -3.21 2.80 -19.78
C ALA A 222 -1.97 3.68 -20.02
N VAL A 223 -2.19 4.92 -20.44
CA VAL A 223 -1.09 5.87 -20.72
C VAL A 223 -0.37 6.27 -19.44
N ASP A 224 -1.12 6.57 -18.37
CA ASP A 224 -0.59 6.90 -17.06
C ASP A 224 0.33 5.76 -16.55
N GLN A 225 -0.16 4.51 -16.60
CA GLN A 225 0.58 3.34 -16.15
C GLN A 225 1.80 3.03 -17.04
N ALA A 226 1.66 3.16 -18.36
CA ALA A 226 2.76 2.96 -19.29
C ALA A 226 3.90 3.96 -19.05
N ALA A 227 3.56 5.23 -18.82
CA ALA A 227 4.54 6.26 -18.53
C ALA A 227 5.28 6.02 -17.21
N VAL A 228 4.58 5.55 -16.16
CA VAL A 228 5.20 5.12 -14.89
C VAL A 228 6.14 3.94 -15.13
N ALA A 229 5.71 2.92 -15.86
CA ALA A 229 6.54 1.74 -16.13
C ALA A 229 7.84 2.10 -16.87
N ILE A 230 7.79 3.03 -17.83
CA ILE A 230 9.00 3.56 -18.49
C ILE A 230 9.87 4.34 -17.50
N ALA A 231 9.27 5.26 -16.72
CA ALA A 231 9.99 6.09 -15.75
C ALA A 231 10.72 5.26 -14.68
N GLU A 232 10.09 4.20 -14.20
CA GLU A 232 10.59 3.34 -13.12
C GLU A 232 11.40 2.14 -13.61
N SER A 233 11.61 2.00 -14.92
CA SER A 233 12.44 0.92 -15.47
C SER A 233 13.94 1.07 -15.16
N ALA A 234 14.41 2.29 -14.83
CA ALA A 234 15.82 2.59 -14.69
C ALA A 234 16.58 1.72 -13.66
N PRO A 235 16.09 1.50 -12.43
CA PRO A 235 16.77 0.62 -11.47
C PRO A 235 16.92 -0.82 -11.96
N LEU A 236 15.96 -1.32 -12.75
CA LEU A 236 16.03 -2.67 -13.34
C LEU A 236 17.09 -2.76 -14.44
N LEU A 237 17.26 -1.69 -15.22
CA LEU A 237 18.29 -1.58 -16.26
C LEU A 237 19.69 -1.31 -15.70
N LEU A 238 19.77 -0.87 -14.44
CA LEU A 238 21.02 -0.61 -13.71
C LEU A 238 21.38 -1.70 -12.70
N THR A 239 20.59 -2.79 -12.63
CA THR A 239 20.84 -3.85 -11.65
C THR A 239 22.18 -4.55 -11.90
N PRO A 240 23.13 -4.54 -10.95
CA PRO A 240 24.40 -5.23 -11.09
C PRO A 240 24.21 -6.73 -11.33
N GLY A 241 25.10 -7.34 -12.12
CA GLY A 241 25.09 -8.78 -12.40
C GLY A 241 24.09 -9.23 -13.47
N ARG A 242 23.24 -8.33 -14.00
CA ARG A 242 22.31 -8.68 -15.08
C ARG A 242 23.09 -9.07 -16.34
N ARG A 243 22.63 -10.14 -17.00
CA ARG A 243 23.21 -10.62 -18.25
C ARG A 243 22.41 -10.14 -19.46
N CYS A 244 23.09 -9.97 -20.57
CA CYS A 244 22.51 -9.88 -21.90
C CYS A 244 22.12 -11.30 -22.35
N GLN A 245 21.26 -11.43 -23.37
CA GLN A 245 20.72 -12.72 -23.81
C GLN A 245 21.83 -13.64 -24.40
N ASN A 246 22.96 -13.07 -24.82
CA ASN A 246 24.19 -13.74 -25.24
C ASN A 246 25.14 -14.07 -24.09
N GLY A 247 24.71 -13.90 -22.84
CA GLY A 247 25.47 -14.23 -21.63
C GLY A 247 26.50 -13.18 -21.20
N ARG A 248 26.71 -12.09 -21.96
CA ARG A 248 27.61 -11.00 -21.54
C ARG A 248 27.01 -10.22 -20.37
N SER A 249 27.84 -9.52 -19.60
CA SER A 249 27.34 -8.58 -18.60
C SER A 249 26.70 -7.36 -19.28
N VAL A 250 25.56 -6.92 -18.76
CA VAL A 250 25.03 -5.58 -19.07
C VAL A 250 26.05 -4.55 -18.58
N PRO A 251 26.44 -3.54 -19.40
CA PRO A 251 27.48 -2.58 -19.04
C PRO A 251 26.95 -1.49 -18.10
N VAL A 252 26.37 -1.88 -16.96
CA VAL A 252 25.67 -0.97 -16.02
C VAL A 252 26.58 0.12 -15.45
N ASP A 253 27.90 -0.07 -15.47
CA ASP A 253 28.88 0.89 -14.97
C ASP A 253 29.27 1.97 -15.98
N ARG A 254 29.02 1.74 -17.28
CA ARG A 254 29.37 2.69 -18.34
C ARG A 254 28.58 3.99 -18.21
N ALA A 255 29.29 5.12 -18.39
CA ALA A 255 28.70 6.45 -18.27
C ALA A 255 27.57 6.69 -19.29
N ASP A 256 27.77 6.26 -20.54
CA ASP A 256 26.76 6.40 -21.59
C ASP A 256 25.57 5.46 -21.37
N TRP A 257 25.77 4.25 -20.81
CA TRP A 257 24.66 3.40 -20.38
C TRP A 257 23.78 4.10 -19.34
N LYS A 258 24.41 4.62 -18.27
CA LYS A 258 23.71 5.38 -17.22
C LYS A 258 22.98 6.59 -17.80
N GLN A 259 23.61 7.31 -18.73
CA GLN A 259 23.00 8.45 -19.41
C GLN A 259 21.76 8.04 -20.24
N TYR A 260 21.85 6.98 -21.04
CA TYR A 260 20.72 6.52 -21.86
C TYR A 260 19.55 6.00 -21.00
N VAL A 261 19.85 5.28 -19.92
CA VAL A 261 18.84 4.85 -18.95
C VAL A 261 18.16 6.04 -18.28
N ALA A 262 18.94 7.06 -17.87
CA ALA A 262 18.39 8.28 -17.29
C ALA A 262 17.50 9.05 -18.28
N ALA A 263 17.91 9.12 -19.56
CA ALA A 263 17.12 9.75 -20.62
C ALA A 263 15.78 9.04 -20.83
N LEU A 264 15.77 7.69 -20.88
CA LEU A 264 14.54 6.91 -20.99
C LEU A 264 13.60 7.19 -19.81
N ALA A 265 14.13 7.18 -18.59
CA ALA A 265 13.36 7.46 -17.39
C ALA A 265 12.81 8.91 -17.35
N GLU A 266 13.57 9.88 -17.85
CA GLU A 266 13.09 11.26 -17.98
C GLU A 266 11.92 11.35 -18.96
N VAL A 267 12.02 10.71 -20.13
CA VAL A 267 10.91 10.71 -21.09
C VAL A 267 9.65 10.08 -20.49
N GLY A 268 9.79 8.99 -19.72
CA GLY A 268 8.69 8.41 -18.95
C GLY A 268 8.07 9.41 -17.97
N ARG A 269 8.88 10.19 -17.24
CA ARG A 269 8.39 11.24 -16.32
C ARG A 269 7.72 12.41 -17.05
N ILE A 270 8.22 12.80 -18.22
CA ILE A 270 7.57 13.81 -19.09
C ILE A 270 6.22 13.28 -19.57
N ALA A 271 6.19 12.05 -20.09
CA ALA A 271 4.97 11.39 -20.54
C ALA A 271 3.93 11.28 -19.43
N HIS A 272 4.35 10.94 -18.20
CA HIS A 272 3.44 10.82 -17.07
C HIS A 272 2.85 12.18 -16.66
N ARG A 273 3.65 13.25 -16.66
CA ARG A 273 3.12 14.60 -16.39
C ARG A 273 2.11 15.04 -17.45
N ALA A 274 2.42 14.80 -18.73
CA ALA A 274 1.52 15.14 -19.84
C ALA A 274 0.24 14.28 -19.81
N SER A 275 0.36 12.99 -19.48
CA SER A 275 -0.78 12.09 -19.37
C SER A 275 -1.70 12.50 -18.23
N GLN A 276 -1.17 12.80 -17.04
CA GLN A 276 -1.95 13.30 -15.90
C GLN A 276 -2.67 14.61 -16.22
N ALA A 277 -2.05 15.48 -17.02
CA ALA A 277 -2.67 16.72 -17.51
C ALA A 277 -3.66 16.51 -18.67
N ARG A 278 -3.83 15.26 -19.15
CA ARG A 278 -4.65 14.89 -20.31
C ARG A 278 -4.28 15.67 -21.58
N ASN A 279 -3.00 16.03 -21.70
CA ASN A 279 -2.49 16.80 -22.82
C ASN A 279 -2.11 15.86 -23.98
N TYR A 280 -3.09 15.57 -24.83
CA TYR A 280 -2.89 14.69 -26.00
C TYR A 280 -1.92 15.28 -27.02
N GLU A 281 -1.98 16.59 -27.28
CA GLU A 281 -1.15 17.27 -28.29
C GLU A 281 0.36 17.14 -27.99
N ALA A 282 0.74 17.09 -26.72
CA ALA A 282 2.13 16.90 -26.31
C ALA A 282 2.71 15.53 -26.72
N PHE A 283 1.88 14.54 -27.04
CA PHE A 283 2.36 13.17 -27.32
C PHE A 283 3.03 13.00 -28.68
N GLY A 284 2.91 13.98 -29.59
CA GLY A 284 3.76 14.05 -30.79
C GLY A 284 5.24 14.17 -30.40
N ASP A 285 5.59 15.27 -29.73
CA ASP A 285 6.97 15.55 -29.28
C ASP A 285 7.49 14.49 -28.28
N ILE A 286 6.63 14.00 -27.38
CA ILE A 286 7.01 12.97 -26.41
C ILE A 286 7.37 11.66 -27.13
N SER A 287 6.64 11.30 -28.19
CA SER A 287 6.94 10.12 -28.99
C SER A 287 8.29 10.25 -29.70
N GLU A 288 8.61 11.43 -30.24
CA GLU A 288 9.94 11.68 -30.83
C GLU A 288 11.05 11.53 -29.78
N LYS A 289 10.88 12.14 -28.60
CA LYS A 289 11.85 12.00 -27.50
C LYS A 289 12.01 10.56 -27.04
N LEU A 290 10.92 9.80 -26.97
CA LEU A 290 10.95 8.39 -26.60
C LEU A 290 11.68 7.55 -27.65
N ASN A 291 11.41 7.82 -28.93
CA ASN A 291 12.12 7.19 -30.04
C ASN A 291 13.62 7.47 -29.97
N ASP A 292 14.03 8.71 -29.72
CA ASP A 292 15.44 9.09 -29.59
C ASP A 292 16.12 8.42 -28.38
N ALA A 293 15.45 8.39 -27.22
CA ALA A 293 15.95 7.69 -26.04
C ALA A 293 16.18 6.19 -26.33
N CYS A 294 15.24 5.55 -27.03
CA CYS A 294 15.36 4.16 -27.46
C CYS A 294 16.52 3.98 -28.46
N ALA A 295 16.59 4.84 -29.47
CA ALA A 295 17.57 4.76 -30.55
C ALA A 295 19.01 4.96 -30.06
N ASN A 296 19.22 5.90 -29.12
CA ASN A 296 20.54 6.18 -28.55
C ASN A 296 21.14 4.95 -27.85
N CYS A 297 20.32 4.23 -27.08
CA CYS A 297 20.76 2.99 -26.45
C CYS A 297 20.89 1.85 -27.49
N HIS A 298 19.85 1.63 -28.30
CA HIS A 298 19.81 0.52 -29.24
C HIS A 298 20.89 0.60 -30.32
N LYS A 299 21.25 1.79 -30.82
CA LYS A 299 22.33 1.96 -31.81
C LYS A 299 23.68 1.45 -31.30
N VAL A 300 23.93 1.59 -29.99
CA VAL A 300 25.19 1.20 -29.36
C VAL A 300 25.16 -0.25 -28.89
N TYR A 301 24.05 -0.68 -28.27
CA TYR A 301 23.99 -1.93 -27.50
C TYR A 301 23.11 -3.02 -28.12
N ARG A 302 22.25 -2.69 -29.11
CA ARG A 302 21.37 -3.65 -29.80
C ARG A 302 21.85 -3.87 -31.23
N ASP A 303 22.13 -5.11 -31.61
CA ASP A 303 22.51 -5.44 -32.99
C ASP A 303 21.37 -5.14 -33.99
N LYS A 304 21.74 -4.63 -35.17
CA LYS A 304 20.95 -4.78 -36.40
C LYS A 304 21.45 -6.06 -37.05
N GLY A 305 20.58 -6.96 -37.49
CA GLY A 305 20.97 -8.20 -38.19
C GLY A 305 21.60 -8.00 -39.58
N GLY A 306 22.57 -7.09 -39.70
CA GLY A 306 23.32 -6.76 -40.91
C GLY A 306 24.74 -6.32 -40.55
N SER A 307 25.67 -6.49 -41.49
CA SER A 307 27.13 -6.47 -41.35
C SER A 307 27.80 -5.19 -40.81
N GLU A 308 27.07 -4.23 -40.24
CA GLU A 308 27.63 -3.03 -39.63
C GLU A 308 27.72 -3.15 -38.09
N GLY A 309 28.94 -3.45 -37.64
CA GLY A 309 29.42 -3.22 -36.27
C GLY A 309 29.43 -4.46 -35.37
N SER A 310 30.31 -5.43 -35.63
CA SER A 310 30.62 -6.54 -34.72
C SER A 310 31.41 -6.09 -33.47
N GLY A 311 30.94 -5.05 -32.78
CA GLY A 311 31.63 -4.47 -31.62
C GLY A 311 31.48 -5.31 -30.35
N ALA A 312 32.56 -5.40 -29.56
CA ALA A 312 32.64 -6.13 -28.29
C ALA A 312 31.64 -5.70 -27.19
N ALA A 313 30.84 -4.65 -27.43
CA ALA A 313 29.93 -4.05 -26.46
C ALA A 313 28.44 -4.43 -26.63
N ARG A 314 28.07 -5.22 -27.66
CA ARG A 314 26.65 -5.49 -27.96
C ARG A 314 26.01 -6.58 -27.08
N CYS A 315 24.77 -6.34 -26.69
CA CYS A 315 23.89 -7.18 -25.88
C CYS A 315 22.87 -7.87 -26.79
N GLN A 316 23.33 -8.89 -27.51
CA GLN A 316 22.46 -9.94 -28.03
C GLN A 316 21.99 -10.84 -26.90
#